data_AF-A0A7S0FQX4-F1
#
_entry.id   AF-A0A7S0FQX4-F1
#
_cell.length_a   1.000
_cell.length_b   1.000
_cell.length_c   1.000
_cell.angle_alpha   90.00
_cell.angle_beta   90.00
_cell.angle_gamma   90.00
#
_symmetry.space_group_name_H-M   'P 1'
#
loop_
_entity.id
_entity.type
_entity.pdbx_description
1 polymer ?
#
loop_
_entity_poly.entity_id
_entity_poly.type
_entity_poly.pdbx_seq_one_letter_code
_entity_poly.pdbx_strand_id
1 'polypeptide(L)'
;QNLAVRGNLLMKTYFSRPQSLPELHRFYRTHVGFERNLQRLNSPPPRPPRKPVLSDEDRMMTALPGLERHMVGGKMKNSRGEELPWRELTPRALKKIYREPGAM
;
A
#
# COMPACT_ATOMS: atom_id res chain seq x y z
N GLN A 1 0.68 17.14 51.94
CA GLN A 1 0.07 16.16 51.01
C GLN A 1 -0.43 16.92 49.78
N ASN A 2 0.04 16.54 48.58
CA ASN A 2 -0.07 17.35 47.35
C ASN A 2 -1.51 17.42 46.78
N LEU A 3 -1.98 18.65 46.54
CA LEU A 3 -3.28 18.96 45.90
C LEU A 3 -3.40 18.50 44.43
N ALA A 4 -2.30 18.02 43.83
CA ALA A 4 -2.23 17.65 42.41
C ALA A 4 -3.00 16.37 42.04
N VAL A 5 -3.44 15.57 43.01
CA VAL A 5 -4.10 14.28 42.73
C VAL A 5 -5.62 14.42 42.54
N ARG A 6 -6.25 15.50 43.04
CA ARG A 6 -7.70 15.73 42.84
C ARG A 6 -8.06 16.36 41.49
N GLY A 7 -7.10 16.95 40.78
CA GLY A 7 -7.33 17.65 39.52
C GLY A 7 -7.33 16.76 38.26
N ASN A 8 -7.04 15.46 38.38
CA ASN A 8 -6.69 14.62 37.23
C ASN A 8 -7.81 13.68 36.72
N LEU A 9 -9.06 13.88 37.14
CA LEU A 9 -10.24 13.26 36.50
C LEU A 9 -10.72 14.04 35.27
N LEU A 10 -10.26 15.28 35.09
CA LEU A 10 -10.54 16.13 33.94
C LEU A 10 -9.32 16.26 33.00
N MET A 11 -8.43 15.26 33.02
CA MET A 11 -7.36 15.17 32.03
C MET A 11 -8.02 14.93 30.68
N LYS A 12 -8.13 16.03 29.92
CA LYS A 12 -8.68 16.12 28.58
C LYS A 12 -8.19 14.95 27.72
N THR A 13 -9.05 13.97 27.54
CA THR A 13 -9.03 13.08 26.39
C THR A 13 -9.35 13.95 25.17
N TYR A 14 -8.32 14.59 24.62
CA TYR A 14 -8.38 15.31 23.34
C TYR A 14 -8.69 14.38 22.16
N PHE A 15 -8.74 13.07 22.39
CA PHE A 15 -9.34 12.12 21.48
C PHE A 15 -10.85 12.17 21.71
N SER A 16 -11.55 12.89 20.83
CA SER A 16 -13.01 12.88 20.72
C SER A 16 -13.53 11.46 20.95
N ARG A 17 -14.44 11.28 21.90
CA ARG A 17 -15.14 10.01 22.13
C ARG A 17 -15.58 9.44 20.77
N PRO A 18 -15.35 8.14 20.49
CA PRO A 18 -15.84 7.54 19.26
C PRO A 18 -17.35 7.79 19.16
N GLN A 19 -17.76 8.52 18.14
CA GLN A 19 -19.16 8.82 17.90
C GLN A 19 -19.80 7.61 17.25
N SER A 20 -20.95 7.21 17.78
CA SER A 20 -21.77 6.18 17.14
C SER A 20 -22.37 6.71 15.83
N LEU A 21 -22.71 5.81 14.90
CA LEU A 21 -23.35 6.19 13.63
C LEU A 21 -24.64 7.03 13.82
N PRO A 22 -25.54 6.71 14.78
CA PRO A 22 -26.72 7.54 15.05
C PRO A 22 -26.37 8.96 15.52
N GLU A 23 -25.32 9.11 16.34
CA GLU A 23 -24.86 10.42 16.84
C GLU A 23 -24.29 11.28 15.70
N LEU A 24 -23.48 10.68 14.82
CA LEU A 24 -22.97 11.34 13.61
C LEU A 24 -24.11 11.82 12.69
N HIS A 25 -25.13 10.98 12.53
CA HIS A 25 -26.28 11.30 11.70
C HIS A 25 -27.09 12.46 12.29
N ARG A 26 -27.30 12.49 13.61
CA ARG A 26 -27.91 13.61 14.32
C ARG A 26 -27.08 14.88 14.17
N PHE A 27 -25.76 14.78 14.34
CA PHE A 27 -24.85 15.91 14.23
C PHE A 27 -24.90 16.56 12.85
N TYR A 28 -24.73 15.79 11.77
CA TYR A 28 -24.74 16.31 10.41
C TYR A 28 -26.10 16.85 9.95
N ARG A 29 -27.21 16.37 10.52
CA ARG A 29 -28.55 16.93 10.27
C ARG A 29 -28.79 18.27 10.97
N THR A 30 -28.11 18.50 12.10
CA THR A 30 -28.37 19.67 12.96
C THR A 30 -27.52 20.88 12.57
N HIS A 31 -26.35 20.67 11.98
CA HIS A 31 -25.40 21.74 11.64
C HIS A 31 -25.36 22.01 10.13
N VAL A 32 -25.43 23.29 9.77
CA VAL A 32 -25.33 23.77 8.39
C VAL A 32 -23.91 23.56 7.85
N GLY A 33 -23.79 23.20 6.56
CA GLY A 33 -22.49 23.01 5.88
C GLY A 33 -21.95 21.59 5.91
N PHE A 34 -22.70 20.63 6.48
CA PHE A 34 -22.33 19.22 6.56
C PHE A 34 -23.12 18.32 5.60
N GLU A 35 -23.82 18.89 4.63
CA GLU A 35 -24.71 18.18 3.71
C GLU A 35 -23.94 17.13 2.90
N ARG A 36 -22.72 17.47 2.44
CA ARG A 36 -21.84 16.54 1.71
C ARG A 36 -21.41 15.35 2.57
N ASN A 37 -21.18 15.58 3.87
CA ASN A 37 -20.80 14.51 4.79
C ASN A 37 -21.99 13.61 5.10
N LEU A 38 -23.18 14.18 5.28
CA LEU A 38 -24.43 13.42 5.42
C LEU A 38 -24.69 12.55 4.18
N GLN A 39 -24.49 13.11 2.97
CA GLN A 39 -24.62 12.34 1.71
C GLN A 39 -23.62 11.18 1.64
N ARG A 40 -22.35 11.42 1.99
CA ARG A 40 -21.32 10.37 2.02
C ARG A 40 -21.62 9.29 3.06
N LEU A 41 -22.11 9.67 4.23
CA LEU A 41 -22.47 8.75 5.31
C LEU A 41 -23.61 7.80 4.89
N ASN A 42 -24.54 8.29 4.07
CA ASN A 42 -25.67 7.53 3.55
C ASN A 42 -25.37 6.77 2.24
N SER A 43 -24.28 7.12 1.56
CA SER A 43 -23.87 6.44 0.33
C SER A 43 -23.23 5.08 0.64
N PRO A 44 -23.46 4.05 -0.19
CA PRO A 44 -22.75 2.79 -0.06
C PRO A 44 -21.24 3.01 -0.21
N PRO A 45 -20.39 2.22 0.49
CA PRO A 45 -18.95 2.39 0.40
C PRO A 45 -18.48 2.24 -1.05
N PRO A 46 -17.51 3.07 -1.49
CA PRO A 46 -16.97 2.94 -2.83
C PRO A 46 -16.38 1.54 -3.02
N ARG A 47 -16.58 0.94 -4.20
CA ARG A 47 -15.94 -0.33 -4.53
C ARG A 47 -14.42 -0.13 -4.44
N PRO A 48 -13.68 -1.00 -3.74
CA PRO A 48 -12.24 -0.89 -3.70
C PRO A 48 -11.68 -0.93 -5.13
N PRO A 49 -10.66 -0.12 -5.46
CA PRO A 49 -10.01 -0.21 -6.76
C PRO A 49 -9.50 -1.64 -6.93
N ARG A 50 -9.83 -2.26 -8.06
CA ARG A 50 -9.23 -3.54 -8.45
C ARG A 50 -7.75 -3.27 -8.68
N LYS A 51 -6.91 -3.64 -7.71
CA LYS A 51 -5.47 -3.71 -7.96
C LYS A 51 -5.28 -4.76 -9.05
N PRO A 52 -4.44 -4.51 -10.08
CA PRO A 52 -4.09 -5.54 -11.03
C PRO A 52 -3.52 -6.71 -10.22
N VAL A 53 -4.21 -7.84 -10.28
CA VAL A 53 -3.70 -9.08 -9.70
C VAL A 53 -2.62 -9.54 -10.68
N LEU A 54 -1.44 -9.86 -10.17
CA LEU A 54 -0.38 -10.56 -10.94
C LEU A 54 -0.84 -12.00 -11.22
N SER A 55 -1.98 -12.16 -11.90
CA SER A 55 -2.39 -13.41 -12.51
C SER A 55 -1.76 -13.47 -13.89
N ASP A 56 -1.17 -14.61 -14.23
CA ASP A 56 -0.46 -14.85 -15.50
C ASP A 56 -1.26 -14.50 -16.76
N GLU A 57 -2.59 -14.38 -16.65
CA GLU A 57 -3.49 -14.06 -17.76
C GLU A 57 -3.63 -12.56 -18.06
N ASP A 58 -3.30 -11.68 -17.11
CA ASP A 58 -3.46 -10.23 -17.30
C ASP A 58 -2.19 -9.63 -17.94
N ARG A 59 -2.00 -9.97 -19.22
CA ARG A 59 -0.87 -9.62 -20.10
C ARG A 59 -0.59 -8.11 -20.23
N MET A 60 -1.38 -7.24 -19.60
CA MET A 60 -1.40 -5.80 -19.85
C MET A 60 -0.64 -4.96 -18.82
N MET A 61 -0.11 -5.53 -17.74
CA MET A 61 0.49 -4.74 -16.66
C MET A 61 1.96 -5.07 -16.46
N THR A 62 2.79 -4.58 -17.39
CA THR A 62 4.03 -3.82 -17.17
C THR A 62 4.96 -4.03 -18.36
N ALA A 63 5.20 -2.98 -19.13
CA ALA A 63 6.32 -2.92 -20.06
C ALA A 63 7.62 -2.83 -19.24
N LEU A 64 7.96 -3.90 -18.53
CA LEU A 64 9.26 -4.02 -17.90
C LEU A 64 10.31 -3.97 -19.01
N PRO A 65 11.38 -3.17 -18.86
CA PRO A 65 12.47 -3.18 -19.83
C PRO A 65 13.01 -4.62 -19.94
N GLY A 66 12.87 -5.22 -21.12
CA GLY A 66 13.22 -6.62 -21.37
C GLY A 66 12.05 -7.60 -21.49
N LEU A 67 10.79 -7.15 -21.51
CA LEU A 67 9.59 -8.00 -21.66
C LEU A 67 9.71 -9.01 -22.83
N GLU A 68 10.28 -8.58 -23.97
CA GLU A 68 10.51 -9.44 -25.14
C GLU A 68 11.37 -10.68 -24.84
N ARG A 69 12.20 -10.61 -23.80
CA ARG A 69 13.11 -11.67 -23.38
C ARG A 69 12.49 -12.58 -22.35
N HIS A 70 11.48 -12.13 -21.60
CA HIS A 70 10.87 -12.93 -20.54
C HIS A 70 9.95 -14.00 -21.14
N MET A 71 10.17 -15.26 -20.76
CA MET A 71 9.26 -16.37 -21.05
C MET A 71 8.86 -17.08 -19.77
N VAL A 72 7.66 -17.65 -19.77
CA VAL A 72 7.13 -18.44 -18.66
C VAL A 72 8.04 -19.66 -18.40
N GLY A 73 8.23 -20.03 -17.13
CA GLY A 73 8.94 -21.25 -16.75
C GLY A 73 10.47 -21.11 -16.65
N GLY A 74 11.00 -19.93 -16.29
CA GLY A 74 12.44 -19.77 -16.03
C GLY A 74 13.30 -19.81 -17.29
N LYS A 75 12.72 -19.48 -18.45
CA LYS A 75 13.40 -19.37 -19.74
C LYS A 75 13.49 -17.92 -20.18
N MET A 76 14.45 -17.61 -21.05
CA MET A 76 14.66 -16.28 -21.60
C MET A 76 15.03 -16.37 -23.08
N LYS A 77 14.62 -15.40 -23.89
CA LYS A 77 15.11 -15.27 -25.28
C LYS A 77 16.40 -14.46 -25.35
N ASN A 78 17.35 -14.92 -26.16
CA ASN A 78 18.53 -14.11 -26.50
C ASN A 78 18.19 -13.02 -27.53
N SER A 79 19.15 -12.16 -27.87
CA SER A 79 18.98 -11.11 -28.90
C SER A 79 18.74 -11.67 -30.31
N ARG A 80 18.94 -12.98 -30.52
CA ARG A 80 18.64 -13.71 -31.76
C ARG A 80 17.30 -14.45 -31.71
N GLY A 81 16.56 -14.35 -30.60
CA GLY A 81 15.26 -14.99 -30.41
C GLY A 81 15.29 -16.46 -29.95
N GLU A 82 16.47 -17.05 -29.71
CA GLU A 82 16.61 -18.44 -29.26
C GLU A 82 16.30 -18.58 -27.78
N GLU A 83 15.68 -19.71 -27.40
CA GLU A 83 15.37 -20.03 -26.00
C GLU A 83 16.64 -20.44 -25.23
N LEU A 84 16.92 -19.75 -24.15
CA LEU A 84 17.98 -20.08 -23.22
C LEU A 84 17.40 -20.26 -21.81
N PRO A 85 18.03 -21.11 -20.97
CA PRO A 85 17.73 -21.11 -19.54
C PRO A 85 18.01 -19.71 -18.97
N TRP A 86 17.19 -19.27 -18.02
CA TRP A 86 17.39 -17.98 -17.36
C TRP A 86 18.78 -17.94 -16.71
N ARG A 87 19.53 -16.87 -16.99
CA ARG A 87 20.86 -16.63 -16.43
C ARG A 87 20.94 -15.18 -15.98
N GLU A 88 21.57 -14.96 -14.84
CA GLU A 88 21.89 -13.61 -14.38
C GLU A 88 22.93 -12.98 -15.32
N LEU A 89 22.46 -12.11 -16.22
CA LEU A 89 23.30 -11.29 -17.10
C LEU A 89 23.82 -10.03 -16.40
N THR A 90 23.68 -9.92 -15.07
CA THR A 90 24.18 -8.79 -14.29
C THR A 90 25.66 -8.61 -14.60
N PRO A 91 26.06 -7.48 -15.23
CA PRO A 91 27.44 -7.26 -15.62
C PRO A 91 28.32 -7.37 -14.38
N ARG A 92 29.51 -7.98 -14.54
CA ARG A 92 30.41 -8.31 -13.42
C ARG A 92 30.72 -7.10 -12.53
N ALA A 93 30.73 -5.89 -13.10
CA ALA A 93 30.92 -4.62 -12.40
C ALA A 93 29.81 -4.27 -11.38
N LEU A 94 28.59 -4.78 -11.56
CA LEU A 94 27.46 -4.56 -10.66
C LEU A 94 27.27 -5.69 -9.64
N LYS A 95 28.07 -6.76 -9.72
CA LYS A 95 28.03 -7.83 -8.72
C LYS A 95 28.69 -7.31 -7.44
N LYS A 96 27.91 -7.23 -6.36
CA LYS A 96 28.42 -6.83 -5.04
C LYS A 96 29.49 -7.82 -4.63
N ILE A 97 30.74 -7.36 -4.51
CA ILE A 97 31.83 -8.18 -3.98
C ILE A 97 31.58 -8.31 -2.48
N TYR A 98 31.20 -9.50 -2.04
CA TYR A 98 31.11 -9.80 -0.62
C TYR A 98 32.55 -9.86 -0.07
N ARG A 99 32.87 -8.95 0.86
CA ARG A 99 34.08 -9.05 1.66
C ARG A 99 33.68 -9.71 2.98
N GLU A 100 34.28 -10.87 3.25
CA GLU A 100 34.15 -11.54 4.54
C GLU A 100 34.57 -10.57 5.66
N PRO A 101 33.77 -10.42 6.73
CA PRO A 101 34.15 -9.58 7.86
C PRO A 101 35.41 -10.16 8.51
N GLY A 102 36.56 -9.49 8.32
CA GLY A 102 37.86 -9.90 8.86
C GLY A 102 38.99 -10.04 7.83
N ALA A 103 38.70 -9.91 6.53
CA ALA A 103 39.76 -9.82 5.52
C ALA A 103 40.36 -8.41 5.49
N MET A 104 41.40 -8.18 6.30
CA MET A 104 42.39 -7.11 6.10
C MET A 104 43.70 -7.72 5.58
#